data_AF-A0A813YZY3-F1
#
_entry.id   AF-A0A813YZY3-F1
#
_cell.length_a   1.000
_cell.length_b   1.000
_cell.length_c   1.000
_cell.angle_alpha   90.00
_cell.angle_beta   90.00
_cell.angle_gamma   90.00
#
_symmetry.space_group_name_H-M   'P 1'
#
loop_
_entity.id
_entity.type
_entity.pdbx_description
1 polymer ?
#
loop_
_entity_poly.entity_id
_entity_poly.type
_entity_poly.pdbx_seq_one_letter_code
_entity_poly.pdbx_strand_id
1 'polypeptide(L)'
;MSSQWLILLIFVAFVQLAVTNVIYSNFDDDDHKQNPIEPEDLPSHTNVEEGDIDSDYYYRLTDSYSGEKLALDVINDGQNYGLNMVPVADYTGQYWRFVHVRDNVYSLRTRFLGDAYSLDIINDGINNNKPHMAKTGHHTGQHWHLTRLIDGTYNLSNEFTGLNMALDISRNSHIVHMSAKKTDYSGQQWQLTKIGRIDSY
;
A
#
# COMPACT_ATOMS: atom_id res chain seq x y z
N MET A 1 -35.71 -4.54 -63.54
CA MET A 1 -34.53 -5.00 -64.28
C MET A 1 -33.33 -4.43 -63.54
N SER A 2 -32.85 -5.15 -62.54
CA SER A 2 -31.74 -6.14 -62.56
C SER A 2 -30.43 -5.45 -62.19
N SER A 3 -29.93 -5.65 -60.96
CA SER A 3 -28.87 -6.61 -60.59
C SER A 3 -27.47 -6.11 -60.96
N GLN A 4 -26.39 -6.23 -60.20
CA GLN A 4 -26.02 -6.70 -58.85
C GLN A 4 -24.51 -6.33 -58.68
N TRP A 5 -23.99 -6.43 -57.45
CA TRP A 5 -22.56 -6.60 -57.05
C TRP A 5 -21.58 -5.41 -57.10
N LEU A 6 -21.18 -4.93 -55.91
CA LEU A 6 -19.79 -5.12 -55.43
C LEU A 6 -19.71 -5.04 -53.90
N ILE A 7 -19.20 -6.11 -53.29
CA ILE A 7 -18.75 -6.21 -51.90
C ILE A 7 -17.23 -6.00 -51.90
N LEU A 8 -16.67 -5.25 -50.96
CA LEU A 8 -15.29 -5.43 -50.48
C LEU A 8 -15.13 -4.80 -49.06
N LEU A 9 -15.32 -5.61 -48.02
CA LEU A 9 -14.32 -6.15 -47.08
C LEU A 9 -13.66 -5.15 -46.11
N ILE A 10 -14.00 -5.38 -44.83
CA ILE A 10 -13.46 -4.85 -43.57
C ILE A 10 -12.05 -5.40 -43.32
N PHE A 11 -11.14 -4.58 -42.78
CA PHE A 11 -10.13 -5.04 -41.79
C PHE A 11 -9.70 -3.87 -40.90
N VAL A 12 -10.13 -3.87 -39.63
CA VAL A 12 -9.40 -3.17 -38.56
C VAL A 12 -9.06 -4.20 -37.50
N ALA A 13 -7.77 -4.30 -37.24
CA ALA A 13 -7.14 -5.31 -36.41
C ALA A 13 -7.48 -5.13 -34.93
N PHE A 14 -7.89 -6.23 -34.29
CA PHE A 14 -7.76 -6.40 -32.85
C PHE A 14 -6.38 -7.00 -32.57
N VAL A 15 -5.58 -6.32 -31.76
CA VAL A 15 -4.40 -6.93 -31.12
C VAL A 15 -4.63 -6.92 -29.62
N GLN A 16 -5.16 -8.03 -29.11
CA GLN A 16 -5.06 -8.42 -27.71
C GLN A 16 -3.97 -9.49 -27.66
N LEU A 17 -2.81 -9.19 -27.06
CA LEU A 17 -1.75 -10.17 -26.87
C LEU A 17 -1.95 -10.85 -25.51
N ALA A 18 -2.50 -12.06 -25.52
CA ALA A 18 -2.29 -13.03 -24.46
C ALA A 18 -1.35 -14.10 -25.03
N VAL A 19 -0.15 -14.20 -24.45
CA VAL A 19 0.83 -15.22 -24.80
C VAL A 19 0.57 -16.44 -23.93
N THR A 20 0.18 -17.55 -24.56
CA THR A 20 0.44 -18.88 -24.02
C THR A 20 0.63 -19.84 -25.19
N ASN A 21 1.86 -20.35 -25.32
CA ASN A 21 2.22 -21.33 -26.32
C ASN A 21 1.72 -22.72 -25.92
N VAL A 22 1.17 -23.36 -26.94
CA VAL A 22 0.72 -24.75 -27.07
C VAL A 22 1.89 -25.72 -26.94
N ILE A 23 1.74 -26.78 -26.16
CA ILE A 23 2.27 -28.11 -26.50
C ILE A 23 1.22 -29.14 -26.08
N TYR A 24 0.49 -29.70 -27.05
CA TYR A 24 -0.06 -31.06 -26.97
C TYR A 24 -0.16 -31.63 -28.38
N SER A 25 0.68 -32.62 -28.68
CA SER A 25 0.29 -33.81 -29.43
C SER A 25 1.46 -34.78 -29.51
N ASN A 26 1.30 -35.93 -28.88
CA ASN A 26 1.49 -37.22 -29.52
C ASN A 26 0.43 -38.16 -28.93
N PHE A 27 -0.45 -38.60 -29.82
CA PHE A 27 -1.48 -39.60 -29.62
C PHE A 27 -0.81 -40.98 -29.54
N ASP A 28 -1.19 -41.78 -28.55
CA ASP A 28 -1.33 -43.22 -28.70
C ASP A 28 -2.73 -43.59 -28.21
N ASP A 29 -3.41 -44.40 -29.03
CA ASP A 29 -4.74 -44.98 -28.81
C ASP A 29 -4.82 -45.73 -27.48
N ASP A 30 -5.83 -45.44 -26.65
CA ASP A 30 -6.79 -46.47 -26.25
C ASP A 30 -8.03 -45.89 -25.55
N ASP A 31 -9.15 -46.50 -25.89
CA ASP A 31 -10.52 -46.20 -25.48
C ASP A 31 -10.73 -46.38 -23.97
N HIS A 32 -10.83 -45.28 -23.22
CA HIS A 32 -11.64 -45.23 -22.01
C HIS A 32 -12.18 -43.82 -21.76
N LYS A 33 -13.51 -43.69 -21.81
CA LYS A 33 -14.26 -42.51 -21.37
C LYS A 33 -13.98 -42.21 -19.90
N GLN A 34 -13.02 -41.34 -19.63
CA GLN A 34 -12.90 -40.66 -18.35
C GLN A 34 -13.71 -39.36 -18.37
N ASN A 35 -14.45 -39.14 -17.28
CA ASN A 35 -15.12 -37.88 -16.98
C ASN A 35 -14.17 -36.69 -17.20
N PRO A 36 -14.67 -35.50 -17.58
CA PRO A 36 -13.85 -34.30 -17.59
C PRO A 36 -13.20 -34.12 -16.22
N ILE A 37 -11.87 -34.09 -16.19
CA ILE A 37 -11.09 -33.75 -15.01
C ILE A 37 -11.49 -32.31 -14.65
N GLU A 38 -12.27 -32.17 -13.59
CA GLU A 38 -12.47 -30.89 -12.90
C GLU A 38 -11.07 -30.36 -12.55
N PRO A 39 -10.76 -29.07 -12.81
CA PRO A 39 -9.41 -28.56 -12.55
C PRO A 39 -9.10 -28.71 -11.06
N GLU A 40 -8.32 -29.75 -10.73
CA GLU A 40 -7.72 -29.98 -9.43
C GLU A 40 -6.94 -28.73 -9.01
N ASP A 41 -7.35 -28.16 -7.87
CA ASP A 41 -6.56 -27.37 -6.92
C ASP A 41 -5.30 -26.68 -7.50
N LEU A 42 -5.49 -25.72 -8.39
CA LEU A 42 -4.51 -24.65 -8.54
C LEU A 42 -4.58 -23.84 -7.24
N PRO A 43 -3.48 -23.65 -6.48
CA PRO A 43 -3.51 -22.83 -5.27
C PRO A 43 -3.76 -21.38 -5.68
N SER A 44 -5.03 -21.00 -5.74
CA SER A 44 -5.46 -19.62 -5.81
C SER A 44 -5.39 -19.04 -4.40
N HIS A 45 -4.74 -17.89 -4.31
CA HIS A 45 -4.59 -17.09 -3.09
C HIS A 45 -3.58 -17.67 -2.09
N THR A 46 -2.32 -17.28 -2.26
CA THR A 46 -1.42 -17.11 -1.12
C THR A 46 -2.15 -16.26 -0.08
N ASN A 47 -2.55 -16.90 1.03
CA ASN A 47 -2.99 -16.23 2.25
C ASN A 47 -1.86 -15.31 2.71
N VAL A 48 -1.93 -14.02 2.34
CA VAL A 48 -1.25 -12.98 3.08
C VAL A 48 -2.06 -12.85 4.36
N GLU A 49 -1.51 -13.27 5.50
CA GLU A 49 -2.17 -13.03 6.79
C GLU A 49 -2.31 -11.51 6.97
N GLU A 50 -3.53 -11.01 6.79
CA GLU A 50 -3.90 -9.63 7.07
C GLU A 50 -3.65 -9.36 8.56
N GLY A 51 -2.57 -8.64 8.83
CA GLY A 51 -2.19 -8.24 10.19
C GLY A 51 -3.10 -7.13 10.66
N ASP A 52 -4.15 -7.49 11.39
CA ASP A 52 -5.02 -6.51 12.04
C ASP A 52 -4.21 -5.68 13.07
N ILE A 53 -4.40 -4.36 13.04
CA ILE A 53 -3.72 -3.43 13.94
C ILE A 53 -4.65 -3.13 15.11
N ASP A 54 -4.16 -3.41 16.32
CA ASP A 54 -4.82 -3.10 17.57
C ASP A 54 -4.93 -1.58 17.77
N SER A 55 -6.07 -1.04 17.36
CA SER A 55 -6.34 0.41 17.29
C SER A 55 -6.51 1.07 18.66
N ASP A 56 -6.48 0.30 19.75
CA ASP A 56 -6.51 0.80 21.13
C ASP A 56 -5.12 1.24 21.64
N TYR A 57 -4.07 1.11 20.83
CA TYR A 57 -2.69 1.43 21.21
C TYR A 57 -2.08 2.54 20.36
N TYR A 58 -1.16 3.29 21.00
CA TYR A 58 -0.14 4.03 20.28
C TYR A 58 1.01 3.11 19.87
N TYR A 59 1.57 3.40 18.70
CA TYR A 59 2.70 2.73 18.10
C TYR A 59 3.81 3.73 17.79
N ARG A 60 5.05 3.25 17.82
CA ARG A 60 6.19 3.95 17.23
C ARG A 60 6.54 3.28 15.91
N LEU A 61 6.76 4.11 14.89
CA LEU A 61 7.10 3.69 13.52
C LEU A 61 8.60 3.92 13.31
N THR A 62 9.32 2.84 13.02
CA THR A 62 10.72 2.87 12.54
C THR A 62 10.79 2.13 11.22
N ASP A 63 11.70 2.49 10.32
CA ASP A 63 11.88 1.79 9.05
C ASP A 63 13.18 0.97 9.02
N SER A 64 13.22 -0.08 8.19
CA SER A 64 14.37 -0.98 8.08
C SER A 64 15.61 -0.31 7.47
N TYR A 65 15.50 0.82 6.77
CA TYR A 65 16.63 1.56 6.21
C TYR A 65 17.30 2.47 7.27
N SER A 66 16.52 3.28 7.99
CA SER A 66 17.03 4.17 9.03
C SER A 66 17.42 3.42 10.31
N GLY A 67 16.84 2.23 10.52
CA GLY A 67 17.06 1.38 11.68
C GLY A 67 16.28 1.84 12.92
N GLU A 68 16.35 1.04 13.98
CA GLU A 68 15.50 1.18 15.18
C GLU A 68 15.78 2.44 16.02
N LYS A 69 16.84 3.19 15.72
CA LYS A 69 17.23 4.39 16.48
C LYS A 69 16.53 5.65 16.01
N LEU A 70 15.89 5.63 14.84
CA LEU A 70 15.17 6.76 14.27
C LEU A 70 13.70 6.38 14.08
N ALA A 71 12.80 7.23 14.55
CA ALA A 71 11.36 7.05 14.42
C ALA A 71 10.71 8.19 13.64
N LEU A 72 9.60 7.86 12.99
CA LEU A 72 8.74 8.82 12.32
C LEU A 72 8.11 9.75 13.35
N ASP A 73 8.38 11.04 13.23
CA ASP A 73 7.91 12.07 14.13
C ASP A 73 7.23 13.20 13.35
N VAL A 74 6.24 13.82 13.98
CA VAL A 74 5.63 15.05 13.51
C VAL A 74 6.36 16.23 14.13
N ILE A 75 6.96 17.05 13.29
CA ILE A 75 7.62 18.28 13.72
C ILE A 75 6.80 19.50 13.31
N ASN A 76 6.72 20.50 14.18
CA ASN A 76 6.21 21.82 13.84
C ASN A 76 7.34 22.64 13.21
N ASP A 77 7.26 22.91 11.91
CA ASP A 77 8.27 23.69 11.18
C ASP A 77 8.00 25.21 11.21
N GLY A 78 7.03 25.65 12.02
CA GLY A 78 6.64 27.04 12.20
C GLY A 78 5.48 27.49 11.29
N GLN A 79 5.13 26.71 10.25
CA GLN A 79 3.96 26.98 9.41
C GLN A 79 3.09 25.75 9.16
N ASN A 80 3.68 24.57 9.15
CA ASN A 80 3.03 23.29 8.88
C ASN A 80 3.53 22.21 9.86
N TYR A 81 2.85 21.07 9.80
CA TYR A 81 3.22 19.86 10.52
C TYR A 81 3.80 18.84 9.53
N GLY A 82 5.12 18.87 9.41
CA GLY A 82 5.88 17.97 8.54
C GLY A 82 6.28 16.67 9.26
N LEU A 83 6.82 15.73 8.49
CA LEU A 83 7.36 14.48 9.01
C LEU A 83 8.87 14.44 8.89
N ASN A 84 9.52 13.84 9.88
CA ASN A 84 10.95 13.54 9.86
C ASN A 84 11.24 12.22 10.57
N MET A 85 12.38 11.60 10.22
CA MET A 85 12.99 10.55 11.02
C MET A 85 13.95 11.18 12.03
N VAL A 86 13.66 11.02 13.32
CA VAL A 86 14.45 11.62 14.42
C VAL A 86 14.72 10.58 15.51
N PRO A 87 15.72 10.80 16.40
CA PRO A 87 16.04 9.86 17.46
C PRO A 87 14.83 9.42 18.28
N VAL A 88 14.74 8.12 18.54
CA VAL A 88 13.73 7.54 19.41
C VAL A 88 13.81 8.16 20.81
N ALA A 89 12.69 8.72 21.27
CA ALA A 89 12.55 9.30 22.60
C ALA A 89 11.07 9.34 23.02
N ASP A 90 10.79 9.86 24.22
CA ASP A 90 9.41 10.05 24.72
C ASP A 90 8.78 11.33 24.14
N TYR A 91 8.66 11.37 22.80
CA TYR A 91 8.00 12.46 22.09
C TYR A 91 6.61 12.02 21.64
N THR A 92 5.60 12.81 21.99
CA THR A 92 4.20 12.54 21.63
C THR A 92 3.94 12.61 20.12
N GLY A 93 4.85 13.22 19.34
CA GLY A 93 4.83 13.20 17.88
C GLY A 93 5.28 11.87 17.27
N GLN A 94 5.96 11.00 18.05
CA GLN A 94 6.34 9.64 17.64
C GLN A 94 5.28 8.59 17.99
N TYR A 95 4.19 8.98 18.65
CA TYR A 95 3.14 8.08 19.13
C TYR A 95 1.95 8.11 18.18
N TRP A 96 1.96 7.17 17.24
CA TRP A 96 0.98 7.03 16.18
C TRP A 96 -0.13 6.09 16.59
N ARG A 97 -1.37 6.51 16.51
CA ARG A 97 -2.53 5.61 16.56
C ARG A 97 -3.07 5.39 15.16
N PHE A 98 -3.57 4.18 14.94
CA PHE A 98 -4.25 3.79 13.71
C PHE A 98 -5.74 3.83 14.01
N VAL A 99 -6.46 4.76 13.39
CA VAL A 99 -7.91 4.88 13.54
C VAL A 99 -8.54 4.12 12.40
N HIS A 100 -9.25 3.04 12.72
CA HIS A 100 -9.92 2.20 11.72
C HIS A 100 -10.92 3.02 10.90
N VAL A 101 -10.79 2.95 9.57
CA VAL A 101 -11.73 3.56 8.61
C VAL A 101 -12.64 2.47 8.03
N ARG A 102 -12.02 1.42 7.48
CA ARG A 102 -12.63 0.23 6.86
C ARG A 102 -11.54 -0.83 6.65
N ASP A 103 -11.88 -2.02 6.18
CA ASP A 103 -10.99 -3.16 5.91
C ASP A 103 -9.51 -2.79 5.60
N ASN A 104 -8.63 -2.95 6.60
CA ASN A 104 -7.19 -2.66 6.51
C ASN A 104 -6.81 -1.23 6.09
N VAL A 105 -7.75 -0.29 6.14
CA VAL A 105 -7.59 1.13 5.88
C VAL A 105 -7.71 1.91 7.18
N TYR A 106 -6.71 2.74 7.43
CA TYR A 106 -6.59 3.51 8.65
C TYR A 106 -6.31 4.97 8.36
N SER A 107 -6.77 5.85 9.25
CA SER A 107 -6.20 7.19 9.39
C SER A 107 -5.14 7.16 10.48
N LEU A 108 -3.97 7.73 10.19
CA LEU A 108 -2.86 7.78 11.14
C LEU A 108 -2.86 9.13 11.84
N ARG A 109 -2.80 9.13 13.17
CA ARG A 109 -2.81 10.35 13.98
C ARG A 109 -1.76 10.24 15.08
N THR A 110 -1.15 11.36 15.46
CA THR A 110 -0.20 11.37 16.58
C THR A 110 -0.87 11.76 17.88
N ARG A 111 -0.31 11.36 19.03
CA ARG A 111 -0.73 11.90 20.33
C ARG A 111 -0.52 13.42 20.40
N PHE A 112 0.54 13.94 19.76
CA PHE A 112 0.85 15.37 19.74
C PHE A 112 -0.29 16.23 19.17
N LEU A 113 -0.86 15.84 18.02
CA LEU A 113 -1.91 16.63 17.35
C LEU A 113 -3.34 16.13 17.61
N GLY A 114 -3.48 14.95 18.24
CA GLY A 114 -4.77 14.40 18.66
C GLY A 114 -5.70 14.04 17.49
N ASP A 115 -7.01 14.25 17.68
CA ASP A 115 -8.05 13.93 16.69
C ASP A 115 -8.17 14.98 15.58
N ALA A 116 -7.61 16.17 15.80
CA ALA A 116 -7.76 17.30 14.88
C ALA A 116 -6.97 17.12 13.58
N TYR A 117 -5.90 16.31 13.59
CA TYR A 117 -5.05 16.09 12.43
C TYR A 117 -4.81 14.62 12.11
N SER A 118 -4.73 14.32 10.82
CA SER A 118 -4.39 12.99 10.29
C SER A 118 -3.27 13.12 9.26
N LEU A 119 -2.48 12.05 9.13
CA LEU A 119 -1.45 11.93 8.09
C LEU A 119 -2.11 11.95 6.72
N ASP A 120 -1.66 12.87 5.87
CA ASP A 120 -2.23 13.17 4.56
C ASP A 120 -1.13 13.27 3.50
N ILE A 121 -1.52 13.22 2.22
CA ILE A 121 -0.66 13.53 1.08
C ILE A 121 -0.99 14.94 0.60
N ILE A 122 0.03 15.78 0.40
CA ILE A 122 -0.17 17.09 -0.23
C ILE A 122 -0.73 16.87 -1.64
N ASN A 123 -1.85 17.52 -1.96
CA ASN A 123 -2.47 17.52 -3.28
C ASN A 123 -2.63 18.97 -3.76
N ASP A 124 -1.51 19.61 -4.09
CA ASP A 124 -1.44 20.98 -4.61
C ASP A 124 -1.19 21.02 -6.14
N GLY A 125 -1.22 19.86 -6.79
CA GLY A 125 -0.94 19.70 -8.22
C GLY A 125 0.56 19.70 -8.58
N ILE A 126 1.45 19.89 -7.60
CA ILE A 126 2.91 19.96 -7.78
C ILE A 126 3.61 18.88 -6.94
N ASN A 127 3.19 18.71 -5.69
CA ASN A 127 3.80 17.87 -4.66
C ASN A 127 2.92 16.68 -4.28
N ASN A 128 2.43 15.92 -5.25
CA ASN A 128 1.48 14.81 -5.05
C ASN A 128 2.10 13.54 -4.43
N ASN A 129 3.27 13.65 -3.81
CA ASN A 129 4.00 12.55 -3.19
C ASN A 129 4.62 12.92 -1.83
N LYS A 130 4.27 14.09 -1.27
CA LYS A 130 4.82 14.56 0.01
C LYS A 130 3.80 14.36 1.13
N PRO A 131 4.10 13.51 2.13
CA PRO A 131 3.27 13.36 3.32
C PRO A 131 3.36 14.59 4.24
N HIS A 132 2.25 14.91 4.91
CA HIS A 132 2.16 15.96 5.95
C HIS A 132 0.98 15.69 6.89
N MET A 133 0.83 16.44 7.98
CA MET A 133 -0.40 16.37 8.79
C MET A 133 -1.39 17.45 8.33
N ALA A 134 -2.59 17.03 7.96
CA ALA A 134 -3.71 17.90 7.60
C ALA A 134 -4.86 17.79 8.60
N LYS A 135 -5.82 18.72 8.55
CA LYS A 135 -7.04 18.59 9.35
C LYS A 135 -7.75 17.28 8.99
N THR A 136 -8.15 16.55 10.03
CA THR A 136 -8.88 15.29 9.85
C THR A 136 -10.17 15.50 9.07
N GLY A 137 -10.40 14.67 8.06
CA GLY A 137 -11.60 14.65 7.23
C GLY A 137 -11.74 13.33 6.47
N HIS A 138 -12.67 13.28 5.51
CA HIS A 138 -12.91 12.10 4.67
C HIS A 138 -12.20 12.24 3.32
N HIS A 139 -10.88 12.39 3.36
CA HIS A 139 -10.05 12.59 2.17
C HIS A 139 -9.25 11.32 1.89
N THR A 140 -9.18 10.91 0.62
CA THR A 140 -8.41 9.73 0.21
C THR A 140 -6.92 9.84 0.52
N GLY A 141 -6.39 11.08 0.60
CA GLY A 141 -5.02 11.31 1.07
C GLY A 141 -4.80 10.94 2.55
N GLN A 142 -5.86 10.82 3.34
CA GLN A 142 -5.81 10.46 4.77
C GLN A 142 -6.11 8.98 5.05
N HIS A 143 -6.26 8.18 3.99
CA HIS A 143 -6.59 6.76 4.08
C HIS A 143 -5.38 5.91 3.67
N TRP A 144 -4.91 5.12 4.63
CA TRP A 144 -3.68 4.35 4.51
C TRP A 144 -3.97 2.86 4.62
N HIS A 145 -3.59 2.12 3.59
CA HIS A 145 -3.61 0.67 3.56
C HIS A 145 -2.34 0.12 4.19
N LEU A 146 -2.51 -0.74 5.20
CA LEU A 146 -1.40 -1.47 5.82
C LEU A 146 -1.33 -2.89 5.25
N THR A 147 -0.18 -3.25 4.69
CA THR A 147 0.10 -4.62 4.24
C THR A 147 1.21 -5.19 5.08
N ARG A 148 0.93 -6.24 5.86
CA ARG A 148 1.96 -6.97 6.61
C ARG A 148 2.82 -7.78 5.63
N LEU A 149 4.13 -7.68 5.79
CA LEU A 149 5.14 -8.40 4.99
C LEU A 149 5.56 -9.70 5.69
N ILE A 150 6.27 -10.56 4.96
CA ILE A 150 6.71 -11.88 5.44
C ILE A 150 7.59 -11.78 6.69
N ASP A 151 8.41 -10.73 6.79
CA ASP A 151 9.29 -10.48 7.94
C ASP A 151 8.56 -9.83 9.14
N GLY A 152 7.26 -9.58 9.01
CA GLY A 152 6.43 -8.96 10.04
C GLY A 152 6.45 -7.44 10.06
N THR A 153 7.24 -6.79 9.20
CA THR A 153 7.14 -5.34 8.95
C THR A 153 5.90 -5.01 8.11
N TYR A 154 5.61 -3.73 7.94
CA TYR A 154 4.45 -3.24 7.21
C TYR A 154 4.86 -2.35 6.05
N ASN A 155 4.14 -2.48 4.94
CA ASN A 155 4.12 -1.46 3.90
C ASN A 155 2.87 -0.58 4.09
N LEU A 156 3.04 0.74 4.01
CA LEU A 156 1.95 1.70 4.11
C LEU A 156 1.72 2.33 2.74
N SER A 157 0.60 2.03 2.11
CA SER A 157 0.19 2.62 0.83
C SER A 157 -1.01 3.55 1.02
N ASN A 158 -1.20 4.52 0.12
CA ASN A 158 -2.19 5.57 0.29
C ASN A 158 -3.23 5.55 -0.83
N GLU A 159 -4.51 5.77 -0.51
CA GLU A 159 -5.59 5.72 -1.51
C GLU A 159 -5.46 6.81 -2.58
N PHE A 160 -5.00 8.02 -2.23
CA PHE A 160 -4.86 9.11 -3.19
C PHE A 160 -3.75 8.85 -4.22
N THR A 161 -2.58 8.40 -3.77
CA THR A 161 -1.47 8.07 -4.68
C THR A 161 -1.63 6.70 -5.35
N GLY A 162 -2.60 5.91 -4.90
CA GLY A 162 -2.85 4.53 -5.32
C GLY A 162 -1.99 3.50 -4.57
N LEU A 163 -2.46 2.24 -4.59
CA LEU A 163 -1.85 1.12 -3.85
C LEU A 163 -0.44 0.72 -4.34
N ASN A 164 -0.04 1.23 -5.50
CA ASN A 164 1.30 1.03 -6.08
C ASN A 164 2.32 2.05 -5.56
N MET A 165 1.93 2.94 -4.64
CA MET A 165 2.80 3.92 -4.00
C MET A 165 2.81 3.68 -2.49
N ALA A 166 3.99 3.71 -1.89
CA ALA A 166 4.20 3.44 -0.47
C ALA A 166 4.98 4.56 0.23
N LEU A 167 4.73 4.72 1.52
CA LEU A 167 5.51 5.57 2.41
C LEU A 167 6.94 5.04 2.48
N ASP A 168 7.90 5.91 2.18
CA ASP A 168 9.30 5.55 1.99
C ASP A 168 10.24 6.60 2.58
N ILE A 169 11.42 6.15 2.98
CA ILE A 169 12.54 6.99 3.34
C ILE A 169 13.51 7.07 2.17
N SER A 170 13.76 8.30 1.69
CA SER A 170 14.69 8.52 0.59
C SER A 170 16.11 8.11 0.99
N ARG A 171 16.74 7.28 0.15
CA ARG A 171 18.03 6.60 0.36
C ARG A 171 19.25 7.48 0.68
N ASN A 172 19.11 8.80 0.73
CA ASN A 172 20.22 9.74 0.97
C ASN A 172 19.88 10.89 1.93
N SER A 173 18.62 11.04 2.37
CA SER A 173 18.20 12.28 3.05
C SER A 173 17.35 12.06 4.29
N HIS A 174 16.94 10.84 4.60
CA HIS A 174 15.96 10.55 5.66
C HIS A 174 14.62 11.32 5.50
N ILE A 175 14.38 11.83 4.29
CA ILE A 175 13.15 12.54 3.95
C ILE A 175 12.06 11.50 3.69
N VAL A 176 10.95 11.70 4.37
CA VAL A 176 9.73 10.91 4.21
C VAL A 176 9.02 11.34 2.93
N HIS A 177 8.68 10.39 2.08
CA HIS A 177 8.00 10.63 0.80
C HIS A 177 7.20 9.42 0.36
N MET A 178 6.39 9.57 -0.68
CA MET A 178 5.78 8.44 -1.38
C MET A 178 6.64 8.02 -2.57
N SER A 179 6.91 6.73 -2.73
CA SER A 179 7.62 6.17 -3.87
C SER A 179 6.95 4.88 -4.37
N ALA A 180 7.34 4.40 -5.55
CA ALA A 180 6.76 3.18 -6.11
C ALA A 180 6.95 1.99 -5.15
N LYS A 181 5.86 1.32 -4.80
CA LYS A 181 5.83 0.20 -3.85
C LYS A 181 6.68 -0.94 -4.37
N LYS A 182 7.63 -1.39 -3.56
CA LYS A 182 8.46 -2.58 -3.80
C LYS A 182 8.62 -3.37 -2.52
N THR A 183 8.75 -4.69 -2.66
CA THR A 183 8.86 -5.60 -1.51
C THR A 183 10.24 -5.59 -0.86
N ASP A 184 11.28 -5.15 -1.56
CA ASP A 184 12.68 -5.20 -1.15
C ASP A 184 13.28 -3.82 -0.80
N TYR A 185 12.44 -2.77 -0.75
CA TYR A 185 12.89 -1.43 -0.38
C TYR A 185 12.81 -1.27 1.14
N SER A 186 13.96 -1.30 1.80
CA SER A 186 14.04 -1.21 3.26
C SER A 186 13.45 0.08 3.84
N GLY A 187 13.45 1.18 3.08
CA GLY A 187 12.78 2.43 3.49
C GLY A 187 11.24 2.35 3.47
N GLN A 188 10.67 1.33 2.84
CA GLN A 188 9.23 1.06 2.77
C GLN A 188 8.75 -0.04 3.75
N GLN A 189 9.68 -0.59 4.53
CA GLN A 189 9.44 -1.67 5.49
C GLN A 189 9.39 -1.07 6.89
N TRP A 190 8.18 -0.87 7.40
CA TRP A 190 7.93 -0.19 8.66
C TRP A 190 7.70 -1.18 9.78
N GLN A 191 8.54 -1.13 10.81
CA GLN A 191 8.31 -1.80 12.08
C GLN A 191 7.36 -0.96 12.93
N LEU A 192 6.26 -1.58 13.37
CA LEU A 192 5.31 -0.98 14.31
C LEU A 192 5.54 -1.56 15.70
N THR A 193 5.99 -0.72 16.64
CA THR A 193 6.22 -1.13 18.04
C THR A 193 5.13 -0.58 18.93
N LYS A 194 4.35 -1.42 19.62
CA LYS A 194 3.35 -0.97 20.60
C LYS A 194 4.04 -0.20 21.73
N ILE A 195 3.51 0.98 22.06
CA ILE A 195 4.01 1.86 23.12
C ILE A 195 3.15 1.73 24.37
N GLY A 196 1.84 1.92 24.24
CA GLY A 196 0.89 1.89 25.35
C GLY A 196 -0.54 2.11 24.88
N ARG A 197 -1.51 1.75 25.73
CA ARG A 197 -2.94 1.95 25.42
C ARG A 197 -3.24 3.46 25.33
N ILE A 198 -4.14 3.84 24.44
CA ILE A 198 -4.54 5.23 24.23
C ILE A 198 -5.22 5.80 25.47
N ASP A 199 -5.98 4.98 26.21
CA ASP A 199 -6.70 5.34 27.45
C ASP A 199 -5.80 5.66 28.66
N SER A 200 -4.49 5.41 28.54
CA SER A 200 -3.52 5.58 29.63
C SER A 200 -2.83 6.95 29.63
N TYR A 201 -3.28 7.90 28.79
CA TYR A 201 -2.55 9.11 28.42
C TYR A 201 -3.36 10.40 28.39
#